data_AF-A0A9N9UB50-F1
#
_entry.id   AF-A0A9N9UB50-F1
#
_cell.length_a   1.000
_cell.length_b   1.000
_cell.length_c   1.000
_cell.angle_alpha   90.00
_cell.angle_beta   90.00
_cell.angle_gamma   90.00
#
_symmetry.space_group_name_H-M   'P 1'
#
loop_
_entity.id
_entity.type
_entity.pdbx_description
1 polymer ?
#
loop_
_entity_poly.entity_id
_entity_poly.type
_entity_poly.pdbx_seq_one_letter_code
_entity_poly.pdbx_strand_id
1 'polypeptide(L)' 'MEGRAIECIKNGKSVKATDFEVELLSQELQTPIRNLTVATKTYSVVSAVDMVKHRLGSKSTILFLKNGKGDDT' A
#
# COMPACT_ATOMS: atom_id res chain seq x y z
N MET A 1 16.24 -23.15 6.74
CA MET A 1 15.67 -21.79 6.83
C MET A 1 14.54 -21.73 5.83
N GLU A 2 13.29 -21.67 6.28
CA GLU A 2 12.12 -21.61 5.41
C GLU A 2 11.88 -20.17 4.98
N GLY A 3 11.95 -19.91 3.66
CA GLY A 3 11.60 -18.62 3.08
C GLY A 3 10.08 -18.42 3.08
N ARG A 4 9.62 -17.21 3.42
CA ARG A 4 8.20 -16.85 3.33
C ARG A 4 7.92 -16.34 1.92
N ALA A 5 6.85 -16.83 1.29
CA ALA A 5 6.41 -16.38 -0.03
C ALA A 5 4.99 -15.81 0.07
N ILE A 6 4.72 -14.71 -0.62
CA ILE A 6 3.35 -14.20 -0.81
C ILE A 6 2.84 -14.77 -2.14
N GLU A 7 1.77 -15.55 -2.06
CA GLU A 7 1.07 -16.08 -3.23
C GLU A 7 -0.12 -15.19 -3.56
N CYS A 8 -0.09 -14.58 -4.74
CA CYS A 8 -1.18 -13.75 -5.25
C CYS A 8 -1.86 -14.44 -6.43
N ILE A 9 -3.18 -14.62 -6.39
CA ILE A 9 -3.94 -15.17 -7.51
C ILE A 9 -4.38 -14.01 -8.42
N LYS A 10 -3.95 -14.03 -9.68
CA LYS A 10 -4.36 -13.04 -10.69
C LYS A 10 -4.81 -13.75 -11.96
N ASN A 11 -6.04 -13.48 -12.42
CA ASN A 11 -6.66 -14.11 -13.59
C ASN A 11 -6.64 -15.66 -13.54
N GLY A 12 -6.87 -16.24 -12.36
CA GLY A 12 -6.85 -17.69 -12.16
C GLY A 12 -5.45 -18.34 -12.21
N LYS A 13 -4.38 -17.54 -12.34
CA LYS A 13 -3.00 -18.01 -12.27
C LYS A 13 -2.36 -17.58 -10.95
N SER A 14 -1.69 -18.53 -10.28
CA SER A 14 -0.84 -18.25 -9.12
C SER A 14 0.40 -17.49 -9.59
N VAL A 15 0.61 -16.30 -9.04
CA VAL A 15 1.80 -15.49 -9.24
C VAL A 15 2.53 -15.41 -7.91
N LYS A 16 3.72 -16.00 -7.87
CA LYS A 16 4.64 -15.89 -6.73
C LYS A 16 5.58 -14.73 -6.99
N ALA A 17 5.49 -13.70 -6.15
CA ALA A 17 6.54 -12.70 -6.04
C ALA A 17 7.51 -13.19 -4.97
N THR A 18 8.78 -13.38 -5.32
CA THR A 18 9.88 -13.67 -4.39
C THR A 18 10.80 -12.44 -4.35
N ASP A 19 11.66 -12.34 -3.34
CA ASP A 19 12.62 -11.23 -3.12
C ASP A 19 12.03 -9.91 -2.59
N PHE A 20 11.24 -10.01 -1.52
CA PHE A 20 10.83 -8.84 -0.74
C PHE A 20 11.31 -8.99 0.71
N GLU A 21 11.94 -7.94 1.24
CA GLU A 21 12.32 -7.87 2.64
C GLU A 21 11.10 -7.39 3.44
N VAL A 22 10.48 -8.30 4.20
CA VAL A 22 9.40 -7.93 5.13
C VAL A 22 10.04 -7.57 6.46
N GLU A 23 10.22 -6.27 6.69
CA GLU A 23 10.40 -5.78 8.05
C GLU A 23 9.03 -5.76 8.73
N LEU A 24 8.78 -6.74 9.59
CA LEU A 24 7.63 -6.70 10.49
C LEU A 24 7.94 -5.66 11.57
N LEU A 25 7.60 -4.40 11.30
CA LEU A 25 7.62 -3.35 12.31
C LEU A 25 6.88 -3.87 13.54
N SER A 26 7.58 -3.97 14.66
CA SER A 26 7.05 -4.49 15.92
C SER A 26 5.65 -3.90 16.18
N GLN A 27 4.76 -4.70 16.78
CA GLN A 27 3.36 -4.33 17.05
C GLN A 27 3.20 -3.02 17.86
N GLU A 28 4.30 -2.46 18.37
CA GLU A 28 4.38 -1.19 19.10
C GLU A 28 4.52 0.05 18.21
N LEU A 29 4.76 -0.09 16.91
CA LEU A 29 4.81 1.05 15.98
C LEU A 29 3.40 1.46 15.50
N GLN A 30 2.50 1.73 16.45
CA GLN A 30 1.28 2.52 16.22
C GLN A 30 1.59 4.01 15.99
N THR A 31 2.80 4.36 15.59
CA THR A 31 3.14 5.74 15.27
C THR A 31 2.30 6.18 14.07
N PRO A 32 1.55 7.30 14.19
CA PRO A 32 0.75 7.82 13.09
C PRO A 32 1.63 8.13 11.89
N ILE A 33 1.19 7.71 10.69
CA ILE A 33 1.88 8.05 9.44
C ILE A 33 1.75 9.55 9.23
N ARG A 34 2.86 10.29 9.30
CA ARG A 34 2.87 11.74 9.08
C ARG A 34 2.81 12.11 7.61
N ASN A 35 3.45 11.33 6.75
CA ASN A 35 3.51 11.57 5.31
C ASN A 35 3.27 10.25 4.58
N LEU A 36 2.22 10.18 3.74
CA LEU A 36 1.89 9.02 2.92
C LEU A 36 2.01 9.39 1.44
N THR A 37 2.87 8.70 0.70
CA THR A 37 2.98 8.85 -0.76
C THR A 37 2.21 7.73 -1.45
N VAL A 38 1.20 8.08 -2.23
CA VAL A 38 0.32 7.15 -2.93
C VAL A 38 0.67 7.16 -4.42
N ALA A 39 1.41 6.16 -4.87
CA ALA A 39 1.83 5.97 -6.26
C ALA A 39 1.16 4.74 -6.90
N THR A 40 -0.15 4.58 -6.68
CA THR A 40 -0.91 3.46 -7.25
C THR A 40 -1.58 3.87 -8.56
N LYS A 41 -2.03 2.88 -9.34
CA LYS A 41 -3.01 3.15 -10.41
C LYS A 41 -4.26 3.82 -9.83
N THR A 42 -4.88 4.72 -10.58
CA THR A 42 -5.99 5.58 -10.13
C THR A 42 -7.12 4.81 -9.46
N TYR A 43 -7.55 3.68 -10.05
CA TYR A 43 -8.64 2.85 -9.55
C TYR A 43 -8.30 2.06 -8.27
N SER A 44 -7.02 1.99 -7.89
CA SER A 44 -6.56 1.29 -6.69
C SER A 44 -6.30 2.21 -5.50
N VAL A 45 -6.44 3.53 -5.66
CA VAL A 45 -6.11 4.50 -4.61
C VAL A 45 -6.97 4.30 -3.37
N VAL A 46 -8.28 4.12 -3.53
CA VAL A 46 -9.20 4.00 -2.40
C VAL A 46 -8.88 2.76 -1.57
N SER A 47 -8.73 1.60 -2.20
CA SER A 47 -8.40 0.37 -1.49
C SER A 47 -7.01 0.43 -0.84
N ALA A 48 -6.03 1.05 -1.49
CA ALA A 48 -4.69 1.22 -0.92
C ALA A 48 -4.68 2.12 0.32
N VAL A 49 -5.41 3.25 0.29
CA VAL A 49 -5.51 4.17 1.41
C VAL A 49 -6.30 3.55 2.57
N ASP A 50 -7.35 2.79 2.28
CA ASP A 50 -8.19 2.16 3.31
C ASP A 50 -7.40 1.18 4.19
N MET A 51 -6.50 0.40 3.60
CA MET A 51 -5.63 -0.54 4.34
C MET A 51 -4.76 0.13 5.41
N VAL A 52 -4.39 1.41 5.21
CA VAL A 52 -3.51 2.16 6.13
C VAL A 52 -4.25 3.26 6.88
N LYS A 53 -5.57 3.41 6.67
CA LYS A 53 -6.39 4.50 7.22
C LYS A 53 -6.34 4.57 8.75
N HIS A 54 -6.27 3.42 9.42
CA HIS A 54 -6.16 3.33 10.88
C HIS A 54 -4.88 3.97 11.44
N ARG A 55 -3.88 4.25 10.60
CA ARG A 55 -2.63 4.93 10.97
C ARG A 55 -2.58 6.40 10.54
N LEU A 56 -3.62 6.89 9.87
CA LEU A 56 -3.73 8.28 9.43
C LEU A 56 -4.50 9.10 10.47
N GLY A 57 -4.01 10.29 10.76
CA GLY A 57 -4.63 11.23 11.70
C GLY A 57 -4.75 12.63 11.11
N SER A 58 -5.25 13.57 11.92
CA SER A 58 -5.46 14.97 11.51
C SER A 58 -4.19 15.73 11.11
N LYS A 59 -3.02 15.19 11.46
CA LYS A 59 -1.71 15.76 11.16
C LYS A 59 -0.94 14.96 10.10
N SER A 60 -1.63 14.09 9.37
CA SER A 60 -1.07 13.31 8.28
C SER A 60 -1.23 14.07 6.96
N THR A 61 -0.17 14.07 6.15
CA THR A 61 -0.17 14.61 4.79
C THR A 61 -0.17 13.45 3.81
N ILE A 62 -1.01 13.52 2.76
CA ILE A 62 -1.08 12.50 1.72
C ILE A 62 -0.72 13.14 0.38
N LEU A 63 0.30 12.59 -0.30
CA LEU A 63 0.72 12.98 -1.63
C LEU A 63 0.28 11.93 -2.64
N PHE A 64 -0.63 12.30 -3.54
CA PHE A 64 -1.08 11.43 -4.62
C PHE A 64 -0.23 11.64 -5.87
N LEU A 65 0.50 10.61 -6.27
CA LEU A 65 1.28 10.55 -7.51
C LEU A 65 0.52 9.68 -8.51
N LYS A 66 -0.36 10.29 -9.28
CA LYS A 66 -1.08 9.63 -10.39
C LYS A 66 -0.44 10.01 -11.71
N ASN A 67 -0.13 9.02 -12.54
CA ASN A 67 0.18 9.23 -13.93
C ASN A 67 -1.14 9.34 -14.71
N GLY A 68 -1.68 10.55 -14.81
CA GLY A 68 -2.90 10.85 -15.57
C GLY A 68 -3.55 12.16 -15.10
N LYS A 69 -3.99 13.00 -16.04
CA LYS A 69 -4.85 14.16 -15.75
C LYS A 69 -6.15 13.66 -15.11
N GLY A 70 -6.72 14.41 -14.18
CA GLY A 70 -8.08 14.13 -13.71
C GLY A 70 -9.02 14.12 -14.91
N ASP A 71 -9.86 13.10 -15.02
CA ASP A 71 -11.00 13.16 -15.92
C ASP A 71 -11.98 14.17 -15.30
N ASP A 72 -11.82 15.44 -15.67
CA ASP A 72 -12.87 16.46 -15.55
C ASP A 72 -13.99 16.07 -16.53
N THR A 73 -14.97 15.32 -16.03
CA THR A 73 -16.31 15.20 -16.62
C THR A 73 -17.35 15.24 -15.51
#